data_AF-A0A0L0W928-F1
#
_entry.id   AF-A0A0L0W928-F1
#
_cell.length_a   1.000
_cell.length_b   1.000
_cell.length_c   1.000
_cell.angle_alpha   90.00
_cell.angle_beta   90.00
_cell.angle_gamma   90.00
#
_symmetry.space_group_name_H-M   'P 1'
#
loop_
_entity.id
_entity.type
_entity.pdbx_description
1 polymer ?
#
loop_
_entity_poly.entity_id
_entity_poly.type
_entity_poly.pdbx_seq_one_letter_code
_entity_poly.pdbx_strand_id
1 'polypeptide(L)'
;MKNDKRSKRSKRPNIWGFVFIVLMIYTGTVFMKQESIIRQLNNEKLEKKKEVKVLEKQIGEIKDKIDKKSDIKVIEKFAREELKMVRPNEIIYIDKNQEKQK
;
A
#
# COMPACT_ATOMS: atom_id res chain seq x y z
N MET A 1 -37.56 -11.65 -78.65
CA MET A 1 -37.53 -12.18 -77.25
C MET A 1 -36.09 -12.50 -76.88
N LYS A 2 -35.45 -11.68 -76.04
CA LYS A 2 -34.16 -12.02 -75.39
C LYS A 2 -34.45 -12.24 -73.92
N ASN A 3 -34.24 -13.47 -73.46
CA ASN A 3 -34.46 -13.90 -72.07
C ASN A 3 -33.23 -13.52 -71.24
N ASP A 4 -33.34 -12.42 -70.50
CA ASP A 4 -32.34 -12.04 -69.50
C ASP A 4 -32.52 -12.89 -68.23
N LYS A 5 -32.00 -14.11 -68.25
CA LYS A 5 -31.86 -14.92 -67.03
C LYS A 5 -30.73 -14.31 -66.17
N ARG A 6 -31.06 -13.29 -65.37
CA ARG A 6 -30.20 -12.79 -64.28
C ARG A 6 -29.94 -13.93 -63.30
N SER A 7 -28.72 -14.47 -63.32
CA SER A 7 -28.27 -15.44 -62.34
C SER A 7 -28.26 -14.81 -60.95
N LYS A 8 -29.21 -15.22 -60.10
CA LYS A 8 -29.17 -14.91 -58.67
C LYS A 8 -28.01 -15.70 -58.05
N ARG A 9 -26.80 -15.12 -58.03
CA ARG A 9 -25.70 -15.64 -57.19
C ARG A 9 -26.15 -15.54 -55.73
N SER A 10 -26.45 -16.68 -55.12
CA SER A 10 -26.69 -16.79 -53.69
C SER A 10 -25.44 -16.32 -52.94
N LYS A 11 -25.51 -15.15 -52.31
CA LYS A 11 -24.43 -14.63 -51.45
C LYS A 11 -24.35 -15.55 -50.24
N ARG A 12 -23.24 -16.28 -50.09
CA ARG A 12 -22.97 -17.05 -48.86
C ARG A 12 -22.79 -16.05 -47.71
N PRO A 13 -23.28 -16.34 -46.50
CA PRO A 13 -23.07 -15.46 -45.36
C PRO A 13 -21.58 -15.45 -44.99
N ASN A 14 -21.00 -14.25 -44.83
CA ASN A 14 -19.61 -14.07 -44.42
C ASN A 14 -19.48 -14.31 -42.91
N ILE A 15 -19.38 -15.58 -42.50
CA ILE A 15 -19.27 -16.02 -41.09
C ILE A 15 -18.07 -15.37 -40.38
N TRP A 16 -16.98 -15.13 -41.10
CA TRP A 16 -15.80 -14.44 -40.58
C TRP A 16 -16.06 -13.01 -40.11
N GLY A 17 -16.95 -12.28 -40.77
CA GLY A 17 -17.33 -10.93 -40.35
C GLY A 17 -18.10 -10.93 -39.03
N PHE A 18 -18.96 -11.93 -38.83
CA PHE A 18 -19.68 -12.11 -37.58
C PHE A 18 -18.73 -12.44 -36.41
N VAL A 19 -17.76 -13.34 -36.62
CA VAL A 19 -16.73 -13.66 -35.62
C VAL A 19 -15.91 -12.43 -35.25
N PHE A 20 -15.54 -11.60 -36.22
CA PHE A 20 -14.82 -10.35 -35.97
C PHE A 20 -15.63 -9.35 -35.14
N ILE A 21 -16.94 -9.23 -35.39
CA ILE A 21 -17.83 -8.35 -34.62
C ILE A 21 -17.92 -8.81 -33.17
N VAL A 22 -18.09 -10.11 -32.93
CA VAL A 22 -18.12 -10.67 -31.56
C VAL A 22 -16.79 -10.43 -30.84
N LEU A 23 -15.67 -10.62 -31.53
CA LEU A 23 -14.34 -10.33 -30.99
C LEU A 23 -14.18 -8.85 -30.62
N MET A 24 -14.63 -7.93 -31.48
CA MET A 24 -14.56 -6.49 -31.25
C MET A 24 -15.39 -6.07 -30.03
N ILE A 25 -16.60 -6.62 -29.88
CA ILE A 25 -17.47 -6.34 -28.74
C ILE A 25 -16.82 -6.85 -27.46
N TYR A 26 -16.29 -8.08 -27.48
CA TYR A 26 -15.62 -8.67 -26.33
C TYR A 26 -14.41 -7.84 -25.88
N THR A 27 -13.48 -7.54 -26.79
CA THR A 27 -12.29 -6.75 -26.45
C THR A 27 -12.63 -5.32 -26.06
N GLY A 28 -13.61 -4.68 -26.74
CA GLY A 28 -14.08 -3.35 -26.39
C GLY A 28 -14.56 -3.22 -24.94
N THR A 29 -15.29 -4.23 -24.43
CA THR A 29 -15.72 -4.22 -23.03
C THR A 29 -14.57 -4.39 -22.03
N VAL A 30 -13.52 -5.15 -22.40
CA VAL A 30 -12.33 -5.35 -21.56
C VAL A 30 -11.50 -4.07 -21.47
N PHE A 31 -11.30 -3.38 -22.60
CA PHE A 31 -10.55 -2.12 -22.64
C PHE A 31 -11.21 -1.02 -21.79
N MET A 32 -12.55 -0.92 -21.83
CA MET A 32 -13.29 0.06 -21.02
C MET A 32 -13.12 -0.18 -19.51
N LYS A 33 -13.01 -1.44 -19.06
CA LYS A 33 -12.82 -1.76 -17.64
C LYS A 33 -11.39 -1.53 -17.16
N GLN A 34 -10.40 -1.73 -18.02
CA GLN A 34 -8.98 -1.57 -17.67
C GLN A 34 -8.61 -0.14 -17.28
N GLU A 35 -9.20 0.87 -17.91
CA GLU A 35 -8.86 2.27 -17.63
C GLU A 35 -9.23 2.69 -16.19
N SER A 36 -10.38 2.25 -15.70
CA SER A 36 -10.82 2.51 -14.33
C SER A 36 -9.91 1.85 -13.29
N ILE A 37 -9.53 0.59 -13.54
CA ILE A 37 -8.64 -0.19 -12.68
C ILE A 37 -7.27 0.49 -12.61
N ILE A 38 -6.69 0.88 -13.75
CA ILE A 38 -5.39 1.57 -13.79
C ILE A 38 -5.44 2.91 -13.04
N ARG A 39 -6.52 3.67 -13.18
CA ARG A 39 -6.69 4.93 -12.43
C ARG A 39 -6.80 4.69 -10.93
N GLN A 40 -7.55 3.69 -10.49
CA GLN A 40 -7.67 3.33 -9.07
C GLN A 40 -6.33 2.89 -8.48
N LEU A 41 -5.61 1.99 -9.16
CA LEU A 41 -4.28 1.53 -8.73
C LEU A 41 -3.28 2.67 -8.66
N ASN A 42 -3.31 3.63 -9.60
CA ASN A 42 -2.43 4.79 -9.57
C ASN A 42 -2.74 5.73 -8.41
N ASN A 43 -4.03 5.94 -8.09
CA ASN A 43 -4.45 6.75 -6.96
C ASN A 43 -4.04 6.11 -5.63
N GLU A 44 -4.28 4.81 -5.47
CA GLU A 44 -3.87 4.07 -4.26
C GLU A 44 -2.35 4.08 -4.09
N LYS A 45 -1.60 3.92 -5.18
CA LYS A 45 -0.13 4.04 -5.17
C LYS A 45 0.33 5.44 -4.78
N LEU A 46 -0.38 6.48 -5.21
CA LEU A 46 -0.06 7.86 -4.85
C LEU A 46 -0.35 8.14 -3.37
N GLU A 47 -1.47 7.65 -2.85
CA GLU A 47 -1.83 7.78 -1.44
C GLU A 47 -0.84 7.06 -0.54
N LYS A 48 -0.53 5.79 -0.82
CA LYS A 48 0.50 5.04 -0.07
C LYS A 48 1.86 5.71 -0.14
N LYS A 49 2.25 6.29 -1.28
CA LYS A 49 3.51 7.07 -1.39
C LYS A 49 3.49 8.34 -0.54
N LYS A 50 2.35 9.03 -0.44
CA LYS A 50 2.21 10.19 0.44
C LYS A 50 2.32 9.76 1.90
N GLU A 51 1.66 8.67 2.27
CA GLU A 51 1.72 8.11 3.61
C GLU A 51 3.15 7.72 4.00
N VAL A 52 3.87 7.01 3.13
CA VAL A 52 5.30 6.70 3.33
C VAL A 52 6.13 7.96 3.54
N LYS A 53 5.94 9.00 2.72
CA LYS A 53 6.67 10.27 2.90
C LYS A 53 6.36 10.96 4.22
N VAL A 54 5.10 10.91 4.67
CA VAL A 54 4.70 11.48 5.96
C VAL A 54 5.34 10.71 7.10
N LEU A 55 5.31 9.37 7.03
CA LEU A 55 5.94 8.49 8.01
C LEU A 55 7.46 8.69 8.05
N GLU A 56 8.13 8.77 6.89
CA GLU A 56 9.57 9.07 6.80
C GLU A 56 9.90 10.43 7.43
N LYS A 57 9.08 11.45 7.19
CA LYS A 57 9.25 12.76 7.82
C LYS A 57 9.07 12.69 9.34
N GLN A 58 8.07 11.97 9.82
CA GLN A 58 7.84 11.75 11.26
C GLN A 58 9.01 10.98 11.90
N ILE A 59 9.53 9.95 11.22
CA ILE A 59 10.73 9.22 11.66
C ILE A 59 11.92 10.18 11.73
N GLY A 60 12.12 11.04 10.74
CA GLY A 60 13.17 12.06 10.76
C GLY A 60 13.01 13.03 11.94
N GLU A 61 11.82 13.57 12.17
CA GLU A 61 11.55 14.47 13.29
C GLU A 61 11.71 13.80 14.65
N ILE A 62 11.30 12.54 14.78
CA ILE A 62 11.49 11.74 15.99
C ILE A 62 12.96 11.43 16.18
N LYS A 63 13.69 11.10 15.12
CA LYS A 63 15.13 10.84 15.18
C LYS A 63 15.91 12.10 15.54
N ASP A 64 15.58 13.26 14.98
CA ASP A 64 16.19 14.54 15.36
C ASP A 64 15.87 14.91 16.82
N LYS A 65 14.66 14.60 17.30
CA LYS A 65 14.29 14.76 18.72
C LYS A 65 15.03 13.76 19.59
N ILE A 66 15.25 12.53 19.14
CA ILE A 66 16.04 11.52 19.83
C ILE A 66 17.51 11.91 19.81
N ASP A 67 18.09 12.38 18.71
CA ASP A 67 19.48 12.81 18.63
C ASP A 67 19.74 14.10 19.43
N LYS A 68 18.72 14.93 19.63
CA LYS A 68 18.76 16.04 20.61
C LYS A 68 18.48 15.60 22.05
N LYS A 69 17.81 14.47 22.26
CA LYS A 69 17.51 13.86 23.59
C LYS A 69 18.44 12.72 23.98
N SER A 70 19.34 12.29 23.09
CA SER A 70 20.36 11.26 23.28
C SER A 70 21.55 11.82 24.03
N ASP A 71 21.34 12.90 24.78
CA ASP A 71 21.91 13.00 26.12
C ASP A 71 21.65 11.66 26.82
N ILE A 72 22.69 10.84 26.93
CA ILE A 72 22.76 9.54 27.62
C ILE A 72 21.92 9.51 28.91
N LYS A 73 21.80 10.67 29.58
CA LYS A 73 20.95 10.93 30.75
C LYS A 73 19.47 10.56 30.59
N VAL A 74 18.86 10.78 29.43
CA VAL A 74 17.42 10.49 29.22
C VAL A 74 17.19 8.99 29.07
N ILE A 75 18.07 8.29 28.35
CA ILE A 75 18.03 6.84 28.20
C ILE A 75 18.31 6.17 29.54
N GLU A 76 19.29 6.66 30.29
CA GLU A 76 19.57 6.21 31.65
C GLU A 76 18.37 6.41 32.59
N LYS A 77 17.69 7.55 32.51
CA LYS A 77 16.50 7.84 33.30
C LYS A 77 15.36 6.85 32.99
N PHE A 78 15.05 6.61 31.72
CA PHE A 78 14.02 5.64 31.33
C PHE A 78 14.36 4.21 31.77
N ALA A 79 15.63 3.80 31.60
CA ALA A 79 16.08 2.48 32.03
C ALA A 79 15.98 2.27 33.56
N ARG A 80 16.29 3.31 34.36
CA ARG A 80 16.19 3.25 35.82
C ARG A 80 14.74 3.32 36.33
N GLU A 81 13.89 4.14 35.69
CA GLU A 81 12.50 4.38 36.13
C GLU A 81 11.54 3.27 35.68
N GLU A 82 11.54 2.92 34.39
CA GLU A 82 10.57 1.96 33.83
C GLU A 82 11.06 0.52 33.89
N LEU A 83 12.35 0.31 33.65
CA LEU A 83 12.93 -1.04 33.56
C LEU A 83 13.65 -1.48 34.84
N LYS A 84 13.78 -0.58 35.84
CA LYS A 84 14.59 -0.78 37.06
C LYS A 84 15.99 -1.34 36.76
N MET A 85 16.53 -1.02 35.59
CA MET A 85 17.84 -1.47 35.16
C MET A 85 18.90 -0.59 35.81
N VAL A 86 19.95 -1.23 36.31
CA VAL A 86 21.12 -0.58 36.92
C VAL A 86 22.36 -0.88 36.08
N ARG A 87 23.41 -0.08 36.24
CA ARG A 87 24.67 -0.34 35.52
C ARG A 87 25.21 -1.72 35.93
N PRO A 88 26.00 -2.42 35.07
CA PRO A 88 26.50 -3.77 35.36
C PRO A 88 27.23 -3.92 36.70
N ASN A 89 27.73 -2.81 37.27
CA ASN A 89 28.48 -2.76 38.52
C ASN A 89 27.68 -2.20 39.71
N GLU A 90 26.36 -2.03 39.59
CA GLU A 90 25.47 -1.50 40.64
C GLU A 90 24.48 -2.59 41.10
N ILE A 91 24.14 -2.63 42.39
CA ILE A 91 23.19 -3.58 42.97
C ILE A 91 22.01 -2.81 43.55
N ILE A 92 20.78 -3.25 43.25
CA ILE A 92 19.55 -2.65 43.78
C ILE A 92 19.42 -3.03 45.26
N TYR A 93 19.44 -2.06 46.16
CA TYR A 93 19.17 -2.26 47.59
C TYR A 93 17.75 -1.81 47.92
N ILE A 94 16.90 -2.75 48.37
CA ILE A 94 15.53 -2.48 48.83
C ILE A 94 15.49 -2.74 50.33
N ASP A 95 15.33 -1.67 51.13
CA ASP A 95 15.17 -1.79 52.59
C ASP A 95 13.76 -2.28 52.94
N LYS A 96 13.66 -3.50 53.48
CA LYS A 96 12.40 -4.15 53.85
C LYS A 96 11.84 -3.68 55.20
N ASN A 97 12.54 -2.84 55.95
CA ASN A 97 12.07 -2.39 57.28
C ASN A 97 11.01 -1.28 57.23
N GLN A 98 10.73 -0.70 56.06
CA GLN A 98 9.75 0.39 55.94
C GLN A 98 8.30 -0.08 55.74
N GLU A 99 8.07 -1.36 55.41
CA GLU A 99 6.70 -1.91 55.27
C GLU A 99 6.04 -2.20 56.64
N LYS A 100 6.79 -2.22 57.74
CA LYS A 100 6.25 -2.51 59.08
C LYS A 100 5.77 -1.29 59.87
N GLN A 101 5.79 -0.09 59.30
CA GLN A 101 5.33 1.15 59.96
C GLN A 101 4.29 1.92 59.14
N LYS A 102 3.36 1.22 58.50
CA LYS A 102 2.11 1.80 58.01
C LYS A 102 0.91 1.07 58.58
#